data_AF-A0A357LMP0-F1
#
_entry.id   AF-A0A357LMP0-F1
#
_cell.length_a   1.000
_cell.length_b   1.000
_cell.length_c   1.000
_cell.angle_alpha   90.00
_cell.angle_beta   90.00
_cell.angle_gamma   90.00
#
_symmetry.space_group_name_H-M   'P 1'
#
loop_
_entity.id
_entity.type
_entity.pdbx_description
1 polymer ?
#
loop_
_entity_poly.entity_id
_entity_poly.type
_entity_poly.pdbx_seq_one_letter_code
_entity_poly.pdbx_strand_id
1 'polypeptide(L)'
;WFSKLGQAPQMITRGGGAAGSAAVAVTRIPAGHPEGYLEAFATLYREAAGVIASQNLDGATLGVQDGLDGVRFVDACQRSSRDEAYWIDLR
;
A
#
# COMPACT_ATOMS: atom_id res chain seq x y z
N TRP A 1 4.66 11.88 17.84
CA TRP A 1 3.99 11.61 19.13
C TRP A 1 2.51 11.42 18.88
N PHE A 2 1.92 10.35 19.40
CA PHE A 2 0.50 10.04 19.34
C PHE A 2 -0.02 9.98 20.78
N SER A 3 -1.15 10.63 21.07
CA SER A 3 -1.76 10.58 22.40
C SER A 3 -3.19 10.13 22.25
N LYS A 4 -3.50 8.92 22.74
CA LYS A 4 -4.88 8.47 22.86
C LYS A 4 -5.58 9.32 23.92
N LEU A 5 -6.86 9.66 23.69
CA LEU A 5 -7.65 10.45 24.63
C LEU A 5 -7.57 9.84 26.05
N GLY A 6 -7.18 10.65 27.03
CA GLY A 6 -7.04 10.24 28.44
C GLY A 6 -5.78 9.43 28.77
N GLN A 7 -4.82 9.29 27.85
CA GLN A 7 -3.56 8.58 28.09
C GLN A 7 -2.32 9.46 27.85
N ALA A 8 -1.19 9.02 28.41
CA ALA A 8 0.10 9.68 28.21
C ALA A 8 0.54 9.64 26.73
N PRO A 9 1.31 10.64 26.26
CA PRO A 9 1.86 10.64 24.92
C PRO A 9 2.75 9.43 24.63
N GLN A 10 2.61 8.85 23.44
CA GLN A 10 3.37 7.71 22.96
C GLN A 10 4.21 8.10 21.73
N MET A 11 5.38 7.51 21.60
CA MET A 11 6.19 7.58 20.38
C MET A 11 6.05 6.27 19.62
N ILE A 12 5.41 6.32 18.45
CA ILE A 12 5.29 5.18 17.54
C ILE A 12 6.40 5.30 16.49
N THR A 13 7.24 4.29 16.38
CA THR A 13 8.34 4.21 15.42
C THR A 13 8.05 3.19 14.33
N ARG A 14 8.61 3.40 13.13
CA ARG A 14 8.54 2.42 12.04
C ARG A 14 9.29 1.16 12.44
N GLY A 15 8.73 -0.02 12.13
CA GLY A 15 9.31 -1.32 12.52
C GLY A 15 9.35 -1.57 14.02
N GLY A 16 8.68 -0.75 14.84
CA GLY A 16 8.58 -0.95 16.29
C GLY A 16 7.51 -1.99 16.66
N GLY A 17 7.44 -2.37 17.95
CA GLY A 17 6.53 -3.41 18.45
C GLY A 17 5.03 -3.13 18.28
N ALA A 18 4.65 -1.93 17.86
CA ALA A 18 3.27 -1.58 17.50
C ALA A 18 2.93 -1.86 16.02
N ALA A 19 3.88 -2.39 15.23
CA ALA A 19 3.66 -2.72 13.83
C ALA A 19 2.62 -3.84 13.67
N GLY A 20 1.61 -3.60 12.84
CA GLY A 20 0.64 -4.63 12.47
C GLY A 20 1.25 -5.74 11.59
N SER A 21 0.53 -6.85 11.44
CA SER A 21 0.98 -8.03 10.68
C SER A 21 1.46 -7.70 9.26
N ALA A 22 0.74 -6.83 8.54
CA ALA A 22 1.12 -6.42 7.20
C ALA A 22 2.47 -5.68 7.16
N ALA A 23 2.74 -4.79 8.13
CA ALA A 23 4.00 -4.08 8.22
C ALA A 23 5.15 -5.02 8.60
N VAL A 24 4.91 -5.97 9.50
CA VAL A 24 5.89 -7.00 9.88
C VAL A 24 6.25 -7.90 8.71
N ALA A 25 5.27 -8.28 7.87
CA ALA A 25 5.48 -9.17 6.73
C ALA A 25 6.43 -8.61 5.65
N VAL A 26 6.58 -7.28 5.57
CA VAL A 26 7.39 -6.61 4.55
C VAL A 26 8.62 -5.90 5.09
N THR A 27 8.79 -5.83 6.43
CA THR A 27 9.98 -5.26 7.07
C THR A 27 11.10 -6.30 7.08
N ARG A 28 12.27 -5.94 6.58
CA ARG A 28 13.41 -6.85 6.43
C ARG A 28 14.48 -6.63 7.47
N ILE A 29 14.70 -5.37 7.87
CA ILE A 29 15.81 -4.97 8.74
C ILE A 29 15.32 -4.24 9.99
N PRO A 30 16.07 -4.29 11.10
CA PRO A 30 15.65 -3.68 12.35
C PRO A 30 15.40 -2.18 12.24
N ALA A 31 14.45 -1.69 13.04
CA ALA A 31 14.13 -0.27 13.14
C ALA A 31 15.41 0.58 13.32
N GLY A 32 15.50 1.68 12.57
CA GLY A 32 16.68 2.53 12.51
C GLY A 32 17.56 2.31 11.28
N HIS A 33 17.42 1.17 10.59
CA HIS A 33 18.07 0.95 9.30
C HIS A 33 17.13 1.36 8.16
N PRO A 34 17.61 2.14 7.17
CA PRO A 34 16.74 2.63 6.11
C PRO A 34 16.39 1.51 5.12
N GLU A 35 15.09 1.27 4.96
CA GLU A 35 14.50 0.65 3.77
C GLU A 35 13.85 1.74 2.93
N GLY A 36 13.72 1.50 1.63
CA GLY A 36 13.14 2.48 0.72
C GLY A 36 12.63 1.86 -0.57
N TYR A 37 12.86 2.59 -1.66
CA TYR A 37 12.27 2.29 -2.97
C TYR A 37 12.63 0.89 -3.47
N LEU A 38 13.88 0.46 -3.32
CA LEU A 38 14.34 -0.86 -3.78
C LEU A 38 13.69 -1.99 -2.98
N GLU A 39 13.61 -1.85 -1.65
CA GLU A 39 12.96 -2.83 -0.78
C GLU A 39 11.45 -2.93 -1.06
N ALA A 40 10.80 -1.81 -1.38
CA ALA A 40 9.41 -1.79 -1.80
C ALA A 40 9.21 -2.58 -3.10
N PHE A 41 10.04 -2.35 -4.13
CA PHE A 41 9.97 -3.12 -5.37
C PHE A 41 10.30 -4.60 -5.16
N ALA A 42 11.29 -4.91 -4.31
CA ALA A 42 11.59 -6.29 -3.95
C ALA A 42 10.41 -7.01 -3.27
N THR A 43 9.55 -6.30 -2.54
CA THR A 43 8.30 -6.86 -2.01
C THR A 43 7.36 -7.26 -3.14
N LEU A 44 7.12 -6.34 -4.09
CA LEU A 44 6.25 -6.60 -5.25
C LEU A 44 6.73 -7.82 -6.07
N TYR A 45 8.03 -7.89 -6.35
CA TYR A 45 8.60 -9.01 -7.10
C TYR A 45 8.54 -10.34 -6.33
N ARG A 46 8.76 -10.34 -5.01
CA ARG A 46 8.65 -11.54 -4.19
C ARG A 46 7.23 -12.08 -4.18
N GLU A 47 6.24 -11.19 -4.03
CA GLU A 47 4.82 -11.58 -4.06
C GLU A 47 4.42 -12.13 -5.43
N ALA A 48 4.81 -11.46 -6.52
CA ALA A 48 4.57 -11.94 -7.87
C ALA A 48 5.22 -13.32 -8.12
N ALA A 49 6.45 -13.54 -7.66
CA ALA A 49 7.11 -14.84 -7.76
C ALA A 49 6.37 -15.92 -6.95
N GLY A 50 5.83 -15.58 -5.78
CA GLY A 50 5.01 -16.48 -4.97
C GLY A 50 3.72 -16.90 -5.68
N VAL A 51 3.05 -15.96 -6.35
CA VAL A 51 1.87 -16.27 -7.19
C VAL A 51 2.24 -17.18 -8.37
N ILE A 52 3.34 -16.88 -9.08
CA ILE A 52 3.78 -17.69 -10.21
C ILE A 52 4.10 -19.13 -9.78
N ALA A 53 4.77 -19.30 -8.65
CA ALA A 53 5.17 -20.61 -8.15
C ALA A 53 3.98 -21.43 -7.60
N SER A 54 3.04 -20.79 -6.91
CA SER A 54 1.90 -21.46 -6.30
C SER A 54 0.68 -21.57 -7.22
N GLN A 55 0.65 -20.80 -8.31
CA GLN A 55 -0.55 -20.54 -9.12
C GLN A 55 -1.77 -20.06 -8.31
N ASN A 56 -1.52 -19.51 -7.12
CA ASN A 56 -2.53 -18.94 -6.25
C ASN A 56 -2.29 -17.43 -6.11
N LEU A 57 -3.36 -16.65 -6.25
CA LEU A 57 -3.33 -15.20 -6.07
C LEU A 57 -3.35 -14.78 -4.60
N ASP A 58 -3.66 -15.71 -3.68
CA ASP A 58 -3.63 -15.47 -2.24
C ASP A 58 -2.20 -15.10 -1.78
N GLY A 59 -1.97 -13.80 -1.58
CA GLY A 59 -0.69 -13.27 -1.09
C GLY A 59 -0.07 -12.17 -1.96
N ALA A 60 -0.64 -11.84 -3.12
CA ALA A 60 -0.25 -10.64 -3.86
C ALA A 60 -1.03 -9.40 -3.38
N THR A 61 -0.29 -8.34 -3.05
CA THR A 61 -0.87 -7.06 -2.60
C THR A 61 -1.51 -6.28 -3.76
N LEU A 62 -1.02 -6.45 -5.00
CA LEU A 62 -1.53 -5.78 -6.19
C LEU A 62 -1.93 -6.80 -7.25
N GLY A 63 -3.15 -6.65 -7.77
CA GLY A 63 -3.69 -7.47 -8.84
C GLY A 63 -4.20 -6.66 -10.03
N VAL A 64 -4.82 -7.37 -10.98
CA VAL A 64 -5.38 -6.74 -12.19
C VAL A 64 -6.49 -5.73 -11.86
N GLN A 65 -7.25 -5.95 -10.79
CA GLN A 65 -8.33 -5.07 -10.40
C GLN A 65 -7.82 -3.69 -9.92
N ASP A 66 -6.72 -3.66 -9.17
CA ASP A 66 -6.08 -2.40 -8.75
C ASP A 66 -5.59 -1.59 -9.97
N GLY A 67 -5.05 -2.30 -10.97
CA GLY A 67 -4.67 -1.69 -12.24
C GLY A 67 -5.86 -1.11 -13.01
N LEU A 68 -6.98 -1.86 -13.08
CA LEU A 68 -8.21 -1.39 -13.69
C LEU A 68 -8.75 -0.15 -12.98
N ASP A 69 -8.79 -0.16 -11.65
CA ASP A 69 -9.27 0.98 -10.87
C ASP A 69 -8.39 2.23 -11.08
N GLY A 70 -7.08 2.05 -11.27
CA GLY A 70 -6.18 3.14 -11.69
C GLY A 70 -6.53 3.73 -13.05
N VAL A 71 -6.82 2.88 -14.05
CA VAL A 71 -7.25 3.35 -15.39
C VAL A 71 -8.60 4.06 -15.32
N ARG A 72 -9.56 3.52 -14.57
CA ARG A 72 -10.88 4.11 -14.35
C ARG A 72 -10.80 5.47 -13.67
N PHE A 73 -9.88 5.61 -12.71
CA PHE A 73 -9.61 6.89 -12.06
C PHE A 73 -9.11 7.93 -13.05
N VAL A 74 -8.12 7.58 -13.88
CA VAL A 74 -7.59 8.49 -14.91
C VAL A 74 -8.68 8.89 -15.92
N ASP A 75 -9.54 7.96 -16.34
CA ASP A 75 -10.70 8.27 -17.19
C ASP A 75 -11.68 9.23 -16.50
N ALA A 76 -12.05 8.97 -15.24
CA ALA A 76 -12.94 9.82 -14.47
C ALA A 76 -12.39 11.25 -14.32
N CYS A 77 -11.09 11.41 -14.05
CA CYS A 77 -10.44 12.72 -14.01
C CYS A 77 -10.55 13.46 -15.35
N GLN A 78 -10.37 12.76 -16.47
CA GLN A 78 -10.52 13.36 -17.80
C GLN A 78 -11.97 13.76 -18.11
N ARG A 79 -12.94 12.92 -17.76
CA ARG A 79 -14.36 13.26 -17.93
C ARG A 79 -14.75 14.46 -17.08
N SER A 80 -14.29 14.52 -15.82
CA SER A 80 -14.56 15.64 -14.92
C SER A 80 -13.96 16.93 -15.47
N SER A 81 -12.70 16.90 -15.95
CA SER A 81 -12.06 18.05 -16.58
C SER A 81 -12.82 18.59 -17.80
N ARG A 82 -13.40 17.71 -18.63
CA ARG A 82 -14.25 18.09 -19.77
C ARG A 82 -15.62 18.62 -19.37
N ASP A 83 -16.08 18.28 -18.18
CA ASP A 83 -17.38 18.65 -17.62
C ASP A 83 -17.22 19.68 -16.48
N GLU A 84 -16.37 20.70 -16.72
CA GLU A 84 -16.18 21.85 -15.83
C GLU A 84 -15.81 21.48 -14.37
N ALA A 85 -15.05 20.40 -14.21
CA ALA A 85 -14.63 19.84 -12.92
C ALA A 85 -15.80 19.36 -12.03
N TYR A 86 -16.90 18.93 -12.63
CA TYR A 86 -18.02 18.32 -11.90
C TYR A 86 -17.64 16.97 -11.27
N TRP A 87 -18.38 16.57 -10.23
CA TRP A 87 -18.22 15.26 -9.59
C TRP A 87 -18.72 14.14 -10.50
N ILE A 88 -17.89 13.12 -10.69
CA ILE A 88 -18.17 12.03 -11.62
C ILE A 88 -17.94 10.67 -10.97
N ASP A 89 -18.87 9.74 -11.20
CA ASP A 89 -18.72 8.34 -10.77
C ASP A 89 -17.61 7.61 -11.54
N LEU A 90 -16.88 6.76 -10.80
CA LEU A 90 -15.98 5.76 -11.35
C LEU A 90 -16.81 4.64 -12.01
N ARG A 91 -16.49 4.28 -13.25
CA ARG A 91 -17.16 3.21 -14.01
C ARG A 91 -16.16 2.13 -14.37
#